data_AF-A0A2S7KBI8-F1
#
_entry.id   AF-A0A2S7KBI8-F1
#
_cell.length_a   1.000
_cell.length_b   1.000
_cell.length_c   1.000
_cell.angle_alpha   90.00
_cell.angle_beta   90.00
_cell.angle_gamma   90.00
#
_symmetry.space_group_name_H-M   'P 1'
#
loop_
_entity.id
_entity.type
_entity.pdbx_description
1 polymer ?
#
loop_
_entity_poly.entity_id
_entity_poly.type
_entity_poly.pdbx_seq_one_letter_code
_entity_poly.pdbx_strand_id
1 'polypeptide(L)'
;MINFKYQIIMKKLLSLLLAGAVMSTTLSCNDDENTMEPMIEGMQGPDILVYGLTENNELVSFNGNNTATFMSKTAVTGITSGEKLMSIDFRPATGELYALSNASKLYIINTTTSVARPVSTTAFAPAISGSIASIDFNPTVDRIRLVSNTGQNLRLHPETGVTAFTDTSIATTSSVSGIAYTNSTSGASSTILYDIDVTSKKLFKQDPPNNGTLVAVGDLGFSFTGQVAFDINPDNSVALVAATNGTENSLYKTDLGTGASVKIGKLSQKVIDLAIPTNPVAYAIDNANALQIFNPNNPAQGLVTKAITGLQSGEGILGIDFRPLNGQLYALGSKSMLYTINLGTGAASVVGTGTPFTPLLTGSEFGFDFNPTVDRIRVVSNTGQNLRLNPVDGTVASVDGAINPALSTLSAAAYTNNFTGATSTQLFVIDATTDKLYLQDPPNNGTIVEKGSLGINITGANGFDIGAKSQNAYLLASVGTENKIYMVNLATGAATSSATYPNPVKGFTIGLGF
;
A
#
# COMPACT_ATOMS: atom_id res chain seq x y z
N MET A 1 -87.34 47.05 -13.36
CA MET A 1 -86.77 45.92 -14.13
C MET A 1 -85.83 45.19 -13.17
N ILE A 2 -86.17 43.97 -12.73
CA ILE A 2 -85.43 42.72 -13.05
C ILE A 2 -83.97 42.79 -12.55
N ASN A 3 -83.43 42.04 -11.58
CA ASN A 3 -83.88 40.98 -10.65
C ASN A 3 -82.82 40.89 -9.49
N PHE A 4 -82.92 40.17 -8.35
CA PHE A 4 -83.89 39.19 -7.82
C PHE A 4 -83.82 39.11 -6.25
N LYS A 5 -84.72 38.30 -5.66
CA LYS A 5 -84.67 37.48 -4.41
C LYS A 5 -83.51 37.71 -3.41
N TYR A 6 -83.69 38.02 -2.11
CA TYR A 6 -84.80 37.94 -1.14
C TYR A 6 -85.37 36.53 -0.80
N GLN A 7 -85.19 36.10 0.46
CA GLN A 7 -86.22 35.71 1.48
C GLN A 7 -85.50 35.21 2.78
N ILE A 8 -85.83 35.56 4.03
CA ILE A 8 -87.10 35.55 4.82
C ILE A 8 -87.46 34.11 5.31
N ILE A 9 -87.86 33.80 6.56
CA ILE A 9 -87.82 34.48 7.88
C ILE A 9 -88.36 33.52 8.99
N MET A 10 -88.02 33.75 10.28
CA MET A 10 -88.80 33.41 11.51
C MET A 10 -89.13 31.96 12.02
N LYS A 11 -88.86 31.81 13.33
CA LYS A 11 -89.79 31.48 14.48
C LYS A 11 -89.87 30.07 15.12
N LYS A 12 -89.57 30.10 16.43
CA LYS A 12 -90.26 29.53 17.62
C LYS A 12 -90.08 28.05 18.06
N LEU A 13 -89.49 27.93 19.26
CA LEU A 13 -89.94 27.18 20.47
C LEU A 13 -91.32 26.50 20.39
N LEU A 14 -91.64 25.36 21.04
CA LEU A 14 -91.03 24.45 22.04
C LEU A 14 -91.76 23.08 21.84
N SER A 15 -91.29 21.86 22.14
CA SER A 15 -90.87 21.34 23.46
C SER A 15 -90.50 19.83 23.42
N LEU A 16 -89.79 19.36 24.47
CA LEU A 16 -89.66 17.97 24.98
C LEU A 16 -89.30 16.82 24.00
N LEU A 17 -88.07 16.30 24.10
CA LEU A 17 -87.76 15.02 24.79
C LEU A 17 -86.25 14.70 24.80
N LEU A 18 -85.88 13.88 25.78
CA LEU A 18 -84.54 13.52 26.27
C LEU A 18 -83.50 13.14 25.18
N ALA A 19 -82.34 13.81 25.17
CA ALA A 19 -81.13 13.36 24.47
C ALA A 19 -79.90 13.58 25.37
N GLY A 20 -79.12 12.53 25.62
CA GLY A 20 -77.90 12.61 26.41
C GLY A 20 -76.75 13.21 25.61
N ALA A 21 -76.17 14.30 26.09
CA ALA A 21 -74.93 14.88 25.55
C ALA A 21 -73.87 14.89 26.66
N VAL A 22 -72.90 13.99 26.54
CA VAL A 22 -71.69 13.98 27.38
C VAL A 22 -70.80 15.16 26.95
N MET A 23 -70.16 15.83 27.91
CA MET A 23 -69.18 16.88 27.63
C MET A 23 -68.03 16.34 26.77
N SER A 24 -67.96 16.79 25.52
CA SER A 24 -66.80 16.67 24.67
C SER A 24 -65.94 17.93 24.81
N THR A 25 -65.07 17.96 25.83
CA THR A 25 -63.96 18.90 25.88
C THR A 25 -62.97 18.53 24.78
N THR A 26 -62.99 19.27 23.68
CA THR A 26 -62.01 19.11 22.60
C THR A 26 -60.64 19.54 23.10
N LEU A 27 -59.76 18.56 23.33
CA LEU A 27 -58.33 18.78 23.49
C LEU A 27 -57.79 19.45 22.22
N SER A 28 -57.49 20.73 22.30
CA SER A 28 -56.68 21.41 21.29
C SER A 28 -55.25 20.94 21.49
N CYS A 29 -54.76 20.08 20.60
CA CYS A 29 -53.31 19.97 20.42
C CYS A 29 -52.81 21.32 19.90
N ASN A 30 -51.69 21.80 20.44
CA ASN A 30 -50.55 22.23 19.65
C ASN A 30 -49.34 22.48 20.56
N ASP A 31 -48.22 21.89 20.16
CA ASP A 31 -46.86 22.39 20.37
C ASP A 31 -46.40 22.56 21.83
N ASP A 32 -46.34 21.44 22.56
CA ASP A 32 -45.34 21.30 23.64
C ASP A 32 -43.93 21.44 23.02
N GLU A 33 -43.07 22.26 23.64
CA GLU A 33 -41.67 22.46 23.24
C GLU A 33 -40.83 21.21 23.48
N ASN A 34 -41.03 20.18 22.66
CA ASN A 34 -40.02 19.16 22.46
C ASN A 34 -39.02 19.71 21.45
N THR A 35 -38.05 20.50 21.93
CA THR A 35 -36.87 20.84 21.14
C THR A 35 -36.12 19.55 20.85
N MET A 36 -36.47 18.92 19.74
CA MET A 36 -35.61 17.91 19.14
C MET A 36 -34.32 18.65 18.81
N GLU A 37 -33.26 18.39 19.59
CA GLU A 37 -31.91 18.75 19.17
C GLU A 37 -31.76 18.21 17.75
N PRO A 38 -31.36 19.05 16.78
CA PRO A 38 -31.18 18.56 15.43
C PRO A 38 -30.11 17.48 15.51
N MET A 39 -30.49 16.23 15.21
CA MET A 39 -29.53 15.15 15.05
C MET A 39 -28.53 15.61 14.00
N ILE A 40 -27.29 15.85 14.41
CA ILE A 40 -26.25 16.36 13.53
C ILE A 40 -25.91 15.24 12.54
N GLU A 41 -26.53 15.27 11.36
CA GLU A 41 -26.00 14.65 10.15
C GLU A 41 -24.62 15.28 9.88
N GLY A 42 -23.56 14.68 10.42
CA GLY A 42 -22.22 15.27 10.32
C GLY A 42 -21.08 14.62 11.12
N MET A 43 -21.34 13.59 11.93
CA MET A 43 -20.30 12.88 12.68
C MET A 43 -19.82 11.55 12.07
N GLN A 44 -20.29 11.18 10.87
CA GLN A 44 -19.80 9.96 10.21
C GLN A 44 -18.50 10.26 9.46
N GLY A 45 -17.38 9.72 9.98
CA GLY A 45 -16.10 9.74 9.27
C GLY A 45 -16.10 8.87 8.00
N PRO A 46 -15.02 8.91 7.20
CA PRO A 46 -14.92 8.16 5.95
C PRO A 46 -14.83 6.64 6.22
N ASP A 47 -15.47 5.84 5.36
CA ASP A 47 -15.35 4.37 5.39
C ASP A 47 -14.00 3.94 4.82
N ILE A 48 -12.97 3.94 5.67
CA ILE A 48 -11.58 3.68 5.29
C ILE A 48 -10.84 2.99 6.44
N LEU A 49 -10.07 1.96 6.11
CA LEU A 49 -9.17 1.30 7.06
C LEU A 49 -7.99 2.22 7.36
N VAL A 50 -7.68 2.41 8.63
CA VAL A 50 -6.53 3.19 9.10
C VAL A 50 -5.73 2.33 10.08
N TYR A 51 -4.41 2.33 9.93
CA TYR A 51 -3.49 1.80 10.93
C TYR A 51 -2.98 2.94 11.81
N GLY A 52 -2.79 2.68 13.10
CA GLY A 52 -2.25 3.65 14.05
C GLY A 52 -1.10 3.07 14.86
N LEU A 53 -0.10 3.89 15.16
CA LEU A 53 0.98 3.61 16.09
C LEU A 53 0.68 4.25 17.45
N THR A 54 0.98 3.55 18.55
CA THR A 54 0.75 4.02 19.93
C THR A 54 2.08 4.23 20.67
N GLU A 55 2.06 5.04 21.74
CA GLU A 55 3.23 5.31 22.60
C GLU A 55 3.85 4.04 23.23
N ASN A 56 3.09 2.94 23.25
CA ASN A 56 3.49 1.65 23.80
C ASN A 56 4.12 0.72 22.74
N ASN A 57 4.45 1.22 21.55
CA ASN A 57 4.84 0.43 20.38
C ASN A 57 3.75 -0.60 20.01
N GLU A 58 2.48 -0.23 20.05
CA GLU A 58 1.38 -1.09 19.57
C GLU A 58 0.94 -0.63 18.18
N LEU A 59 0.68 -1.58 17.28
CA LEU A 59 -0.06 -1.33 16.05
C LEU A 59 -1.55 -1.53 16.35
N VAL A 60 -2.36 -0.56 15.96
CA VAL A 60 -3.82 -0.63 16.03
C VAL A 60 -4.40 -0.50 14.63
N SER A 61 -5.59 -1.04 14.41
CA SER A 61 -6.37 -0.75 13.21
C SER A 61 -7.80 -0.34 13.57
N PHE A 62 -8.38 0.57 12.80
CA PHE A 62 -9.75 1.05 12.98
C PHE A 62 -10.32 1.54 11.64
N ASN A 63 -11.64 1.74 11.60
CA ASN A 63 -12.27 2.39 10.46
C ASN A 63 -12.46 3.88 10.77
N GLY A 64 -12.21 4.76 9.80
CA GLY A 64 -12.46 6.19 9.93
C GLY A 64 -13.91 6.54 10.30
N ASN A 65 -14.89 5.69 9.96
CA ASN A 65 -16.29 5.82 10.35
C ASN A 65 -16.65 5.22 11.73
N ASN A 66 -15.73 4.49 12.35
CA ASN A 66 -15.93 3.81 13.64
C ASN A 66 -14.63 3.84 14.45
N THR A 67 -14.29 5.03 14.95
CA THR A 67 -12.99 5.31 15.61
C THR A 67 -12.96 4.90 17.09
N ALA A 68 -14.13 4.71 17.71
CA ALA A 68 -14.26 4.48 19.15
C ALA A 68 -13.74 3.12 19.60
N THR A 69 -13.74 2.14 18.69
CA THR A 69 -13.30 0.76 18.92
C THR A 69 -12.26 0.39 17.88
N PHE A 70 -11.10 -0.09 18.32
CA PHE A 70 -10.11 -0.63 17.39
C PHE A 70 -10.49 -2.04 16.95
N MET A 71 -10.39 -2.32 15.65
CA MET A 71 -10.57 -3.63 15.04
C MET A 71 -9.45 -4.59 15.44
N SER A 72 -8.24 -4.07 15.61
CA SER A 72 -7.11 -4.79 16.20
C SER A 72 -6.27 -3.87 17.07
N LYS A 73 -5.58 -4.47 18.05
CA LYS A 73 -4.59 -3.81 18.90
C LYS A 73 -3.54 -4.86 19.29
N THR A 74 -2.29 -4.69 18.87
CA THR A 74 -1.25 -5.70 19.06
C THR A 74 0.12 -5.04 19.27
N ALA A 75 0.90 -5.52 20.24
CA ALA A 75 2.25 -5.02 20.47
C ALA A 75 3.16 -5.36 19.27
N VAL A 76 3.92 -4.37 18.79
CA VAL A 76 4.91 -4.57 17.72
C VAL A 76 6.12 -5.30 18.30
N THR A 77 6.46 -6.44 17.71
CA THR A 77 7.60 -7.27 18.12
C THR A 77 8.72 -7.22 17.06
N GLY A 78 9.90 -7.77 17.34
CA GLY A 78 11.04 -7.78 16.39
C GLY A 78 11.83 -6.47 16.30
N ILE A 79 11.33 -5.39 16.89
CA ILE A 79 12.14 -4.19 17.19
C ILE A 79 13.24 -4.49 18.23
N THR A 80 14.35 -3.75 18.19
CA THR A 80 15.44 -3.95 19.16
C THR A 80 15.01 -3.46 20.55
N SER A 81 15.43 -4.19 21.60
CA SER A 81 15.07 -3.87 22.98
C SER A 81 15.48 -2.45 23.38
N GLY A 82 14.55 -1.70 23.99
CA GLY A 82 14.73 -0.30 24.36
C GLY A 82 14.36 0.71 23.27
N GLU A 83 14.15 0.29 22.01
CA GLU A 83 13.72 1.20 20.95
C GLU A 83 12.23 1.56 21.07
N LYS A 84 11.91 2.80 20.69
CA LYS A 84 10.55 3.33 20.57
C LYS A 84 10.29 3.68 19.12
N LEU A 85 9.16 3.24 18.60
CA LEU A 85 8.67 3.65 17.30
C LEU A 85 8.11 5.08 17.41
N MET A 86 8.36 5.88 16.38
CA MET A 86 8.02 7.31 16.35
C MET A 86 6.96 7.63 15.30
N SER A 87 6.98 6.93 14.17
CA SER A 87 6.15 7.22 13.00
C SER A 87 6.00 5.99 12.10
N ILE A 88 4.92 5.92 11.31
CA ILE A 88 4.60 4.84 10.37
C ILE A 88 4.06 5.39 9.04
N ASP A 89 4.38 4.74 7.92
CA ASP A 89 3.75 5.05 6.62
C ASP A 89 3.83 3.84 5.65
N PHE A 90 2.89 3.72 4.73
CA PHE A 90 2.85 2.70 3.68
C PHE A 90 3.64 3.12 2.44
N ARG A 91 4.62 2.30 2.03
CA ARG A 91 5.35 2.50 0.76
C ARG A 91 4.43 2.28 -0.44
N PRO A 92 4.07 3.29 -1.25
CA PRO A 92 3.15 3.08 -2.37
C PRO A 92 3.69 2.16 -3.46
N ALA A 93 5.02 1.98 -3.50
CA ALA A 93 5.72 1.11 -4.45
C ALA A 93 5.74 -0.38 -4.05
N THR A 94 5.40 -0.74 -2.81
CA THR A 94 5.30 -2.17 -2.40
C THR A 94 4.05 -2.50 -1.59
N GLY A 95 3.39 -1.53 -0.96
CA GLY A 95 2.30 -1.74 0.01
C GLY A 95 2.77 -2.15 1.40
N GLU A 96 4.08 -2.19 1.66
CA GLU A 96 4.64 -2.50 2.98
C GLU A 96 4.48 -1.31 3.94
N LEU A 97 4.09 -1.59 5.19
CA LEU A 97 4.06 -0.59 6.26
C LEU A 97 5.46 -0.43 6.87
N TYR A 98 6.07 0.73 6.71
CA TYR A 98 7.34 1.10 7.34
C TYR A 98 7.10 1.75 8.70
N ALA A 99 8.13 1.72 9.56
CA ALA A 99 8.14 2.43 10.83
C ALA A 99 9.52 3.03 11.12
N LEU A 100 9.55 4.25 11.66
CA LEU A 100 10.74 4.91 12.17
C LEU A 100 10.95 4.57 13.65
N SER A 101 12.17 4.22 14.06
CA SER A 101 12.53 4.13 15.48
C SER A 101 13.42 5.29 15.95
N ASN A 102 13.34 5.61 17.25
CA ASN A 102 14.17 6.61 17.92
C ASN A 102 15.68 6.30 17.90
N ALA A 103 16.07 5.07 17.54
CA ALA A 103 17.47 4.70 17.30
C ALA A 103 17.96 5.05 15.88
N SER A 104 17.21 5.85 15.12
CA SER A 104 17.50 6.20 13.72
C SER A 104 17.59 4.96 12.82
N LYS A 105 16.61 4.06 12.95
CA LYS A 105 16.43 2.89 12.09
C LYS A 105 15.05 2.90 11.44
N LEU A 106 14.96 2.27 10.28
CA LEU A 106 13.70 1.93 9.64
C LEU A 106 13.40 0.45 9.86
N TYR A 107 12.13 0.16 10.14
CA TYR A 107 11.55 -1.17 10.24
C TYR A 107 10.45 -1.33 9.20
N ILE A 108 10.12 -2.57 8.84
CA ILE A 108 8.90 -2.92 8.11
C ILE A 108 8.06 -3.82 9.01
N ILE A 109 6.79 -3.48 9.19
CA ILE A 109 5.84 -4.16 10.07
C ILE A 109 4.89 -5.01 9.23
N ASN A 110 4.83 -6.31 9.50
CA ASN A 110 3.79 -7.17 8.95
C ASN A 110 2.44 -6.79 9.59
N THR A 111 1.56 -6.17 8.80
CA THR A 111 0.25 -5.66 9.26
C THR A 111 -0.72 -6.73 9.79
N THR A 112 -0.46 -8.02 9.54
CA THR A 112 -1.28 -9.15 9.99
C THR A 112 -0.81 -9.71 11.34
N THR A 113 0.52 -9.70 11.59
CA THR A 113 1.12 -10.30 12.80
C THR A 113 1.72 -9.29 13.77
N SER A 114 1.88 -8.03 13.37
CA SER A 114 2.64 -6.98 14.09
C SER A 114 4.10 -7.37 14.38
N VAL A 115 4.68 -8.31 13.63
CA VAL A 115 6.12 -8.58 13.67
C VAL A 115 6.83 -7.59 12.76
N ALA A 116 7.79 -6.85 13.31
CA ALA A 116 8.65 -5.95 12.58
C ALA A 116 9.99 -6.60 12.25
N ARG A 117 10.57 -6.28 11.08
CA ARG A 117 12.00 -6.51 10.80
C ARG A 117 12.73 -5.18 10.55
N PRO A 118 14.01 -5.05 10.93
CA PRO A 118 14.80 -3.91 10.51
C PRO A 118 15.00 -3.94 8.98
N VAL A 119 15.00 -2.76 8.35
CA VAL A 119 15.49 -2.58 6.96
C VAL A 119 17.02 -2.67 6.96
N SER A 120 17.66 -2.12 8.00
CA SER A 120 19.10 -2.24 8.26
C SER A 120 19.34 -2.37 9.76
N THR A 121 20.33 -3.17 10.14
CA THR A 121 20.80 -3.26 11.53
C THR A 121 21.60 -2.03 11.96
N THR A 122 22.14 -1.28 10.99
CA THR A 122 22.90 -0.05 11.19
C THR A 122 21.97 1.16 11.15
N ALA A 123 22.07 2.03 12.15
CA ALA A 123 21.35 3.30 12.18
C ALA A 123 21.82 4.24 11.06
N PHE A 124 20.90 5.04 10.50
CA PHE A 124 21.26 6.07 9.53
C PHE A 124 21.94 7.28 10.19
N ALA A 125 22.68 8.04 9.38
CA ALA A 125 23.35 9.26 9.78
C ALA A 125 22.96 10.42 8.82
N PRO A 126 22.77 11.66 9.31
CA PRO A 126 22.79 12.07 10.72
C PRO A 126 21.63 11.42 11.50
N ALA A 127 21.86 11.16 12.79
CA ALA A 127 20.83 10.62 13.67
C ALA A 127 19.66 11.61 13.81
N ILE A 128 18.48 11.09 14.19
CA ILE A 128 17.28 11.90 14.45
C ILE A 128 17.59 12.97 15.49
N SER A 129 17.30 14.24 15.18
CA SER A 129 17.37 15.34 16.14
C SER A 129 15.97 15.75 16.60
N GLY A 130 15.80 15.97 17.90
CA GLY A 130 14.50 16.30 18.50
C GLY A 130 13.84 15.10 19.18
N SER A 131 12.56 15.29 19.54
CA SER A 131 11.76 14.31 20.29
C SER A 131 10.58 13.76 19.48
N ILE A 132 10.28 14.38 18.34
CA ILE A 132 9.22 13.98 17.40
C ILE A 132 9.84 13.98 16.01
N ALA A 133 9.62 12.91 15.26
CA ALA A 133 9.99 12.79 13.86
C ALA A 133 8.92 11.97 13.14
N SER A 134 8.49 12.46 11.99
CA SER A 134 7.48 11.84 11.12
C SER A 134 8.12 11.48 9.79
N ILE A 135 7.73 10.33 9.23
CA ILE A 135 8.14 9.84 7.92
C ILE A 135 6.95 9.77 6.99
N ASP A 136 7.19 10.04 5.71
CA ASP A 136 6.19 9.84 4.65
C ASP A 136 6.86 9.53 3.30
N PHE A 137 6.26 8.67 2.49
CA PHE A 137 6.79 8.21 1.22
C PHE A 137 6.48 9.16 0.07
N ASN A 138 7.52 9.75 -0.52
CA ASN A 138 7.35 10.48 -1.77
C ASN A 138 7.04 9.50 -2.92
N PRO A 139 5.82 9.51 -3.50
CA PRO A 139 5.38 8.52 -4.48
C PRO A 139 6.02 8.71 -5.87
N THR A 140 6.65 9.87 -6.12
CA THR A 140 7.23 10.23 -7.43
C THR A 140 8.65 9.70 -7.61
N VAL A 141 9.45 9.71 -6.52
CA VAL A 141 10.87 9.29 -6.53
C VAL A 141 11.16 8.07 -5.65
N ASP A 142 10.15 7.55 -4.95
CA ASP A 142 10.23 6.39 -4.06
C ASP A 142 11.34 6.56 -3.01
N ARG A 143 11.18 7.60 -2.18
CA ARG A 143 12.06 7.91 -1.04
C ARG A 143 11.22 8.32 0.16
N ILE A 144 11.67 7.92 1.33
CA ILE A 144 11.07 8.32 2.60
C ILE A 144 11.56 9.73 2.92
N ARG A 145 10.67 10.70 3.02
CA ARG A 145 10.94 11.97 3.70
C ARG A 145 10.97 11.70 5.19
N LEU A 146 11.90 12.32 5.91
CA LEU A 146 11.86 12.41 7.37
C LEU A 146 11.93 13.89 7.75
N VAL A 147 10.96 14.34 8.54
CA VAL A 147 10.96 15.67 9.15
C VAL A 147 10.87 15.55 10.66
N SER A 148 11.62 16.37 11.39
CA SER A 148 11.58 16.40 12.87
C SER A 148 11.13 17.74 13.44
N ASN A 149 10.70 17.74 14.70
CA ASN A 149 10.29 18.95 15.40
C ASN A 149 11.42 19.95 15.70
N THR A 150 12.66 19.62 15.34
CA THR A 150 13.80 20.56 15.35
C THR A 150 14.16 21.08 13.95
N GLY A 151 13.30 20.80 12.97
CA GLY A 151 13.47 21.21 11.57
C GLY A 151 14.43 20.34 10.76
N GLN A 152 14.86 19.18 11.27
CA GLN A 152 15.64 18.23 10.48
C GLN A 152 14.85 17.78 9.25
N ASN A 153 15.51 17.67 8.10
CA ASN A 153 14.87 17.38 6.82
C ASN A 153 15.75 16.40 6.02
N LEU A 154 15.38 15.12 5.98
CA LEU A 154 16.16 14.06 5.31
C LEU A 154 15.33 13.37 4.23
N ARG A 155 16.02 12.75 3.28
CA ARG A 155 15.47 11.69 2.41
C ARG A 155 16.21 10.40 2.69
N LEU A 156 15.50 9.32 2.99
CA LEU A 156 16.05 7.99 3.28
C LEU A 156 15.75 7.00 2.15
N HIS A 157 16.60 5.99 2.00
CA HIS A 157 16.41 4.86 1.09
C HIS A 157 15.55 3.77 1.73
N PRO A 158 14.42 3.35 1.12
CA PRO A 158 13.57 2.31 1.67
C PRO A 158 14.17 0.90 1.63
N GLU A 159 15.12 0.61 0.71
CA GLU A 159 15.71 -0.73 0.55
C GLU A 159 16.98 -0.98 1.37
N THR A 160 17.62 0.10 1.85
CA THR A 160 18.90 0.04 2.58
C THR A 160 18.87 0.74 3.94
N GLY A 161 17.82 1.53 4.21
CA GLY A 161 17.63 2.23 5.47
C GLY A 161 18.54 3.45 5.68
N VAL A 162 19.43 3.78 4.73
CA VAL A 162 20.40 4.88 4.88
C VAL A 162 19.87 6.21 4.37
N THR A 163 20.45 7.31 4.84
CA THR A 163 20.19 8.65 4.31
C THR A 163 20.67 8.76 2.86
N ALA A 164 19.74 9.04 1.95
CA ALA A 164 20.01 9.38 0.55
C ALA A 164 20.49 10.83 0.43
N PHE A 165 19.82 11.76 1.14
CA PHE A 165 20.12 13.20 1.11
C PHE A 165 19.82 13.85 2.47
N THR A 166 20.65 14.82 2.84
CA THR A 166 20.32 15.81 3.88
C THR A 166 19.92 17.10 3.16
N ASP A 167 18.66 17.50 3.32
CA ASP A 167 18.10 18.69 2.69
C ASP A 167 18.20 19.91 3.62
N THR A 168 17.79 21.08 3.14
CA THR A 168 17.80 22.30 3.99
C THR A 168 16.81 22.14 5.14
N SER A 169 17.25 22.42 6.36
CA SER A 169 16.41 22.37 7.56
C SER A 169 15.24 23.35 7.46
N ILE A 170 14.10 22.94 7.99
CA ILE A 170 12.94 23.81 8.22
C ILE A 170 13.29 24.85 9.30
N ALA A 171 12.76 26.06 9.17
CA ALA A 171 13.01 27.15 10.10
C ALA A 171 12.62 26.79 11.55
N THR A 172 13.50 27.04 12.51
CA THR A 172 13.33 26.69 13.94
C THR A 172 12.25 27.50 14.68
N THR A 173 11.60 28.44 13.99
CA THR A 173 10.36 29.09 14.44
C THR A 173 9.14 28.18 14.32
N SER A 174 9.25 27.08 13.58
CA SER A 174 8.25 26.04 13.42
C SER A 174 8.69 24.75 14.11
N SER A 175 7.73 23.94 14.54
CA SER A 175 7.90 22.64 15.17
C SER A 175 6.98 21.64 14.47
N VAL A 176 7.40 21.11 13.32
CA VAL A 176 6.62 20.13 12.57
C VAL A 176 6.43 18.86 13.41
N SER A 177 5.19 18.38 13.48
CA SER A 177 4.79 17.23 14.31
C SER A 177 4.12 16.10 13.53
N GLY A 178 3.83 16.29 12.23
CA GLY A 178 3.36 15.28 11.28
C GLY A 178 3.50 15.80 9.85
N ILE A 179 3.79 14.92 8.89
CA ILE A 179 3.91 15.22 7.46
C ILE A 179 3.11 14.22 6.62
N ALA A 180 2.65 14.62 5.43
CA ALA A 180 2.03 13.69 4.48
C ALA A 180 2.22 14.13 3.01
N TYR A 181 2.51 13.21 2.09
CA TYR A 181 2.50 13.47 0.65
C TYR A 181 1.12 13.21 0.02
N THR A 182 0.79 13.97 -1.02
CA THR A 182 -0.36 13.65 -1.90
C THR A 182 0.00 12.61 -2.96
N ASN A 183 -1.03 11.97 -3.53
CA ASN A 183 -0.95 10.98 -4.60
C ASN A 183 -0.16 9.73 -4.21
N SER A 184 -0.42 9.16 -3.02
CA SER A 184 0.25 7.96 -2.45
C SER A 184 -0.06 6.67 -3.24
N THR A 185 0.40 6.65 -4.49
CA THR A 185 0.27 5.60 -5.52
C THR A 185 1.59 5.51 -6.28
N SER A 186 2.11 4.30 -6.52
CA SER A 186 3.39 4.14 -7.20
C SER A 186 3.41 4.78 -8.59
N GLY A 187 4.50 5.48 -8.92
CA GLY A 187 4.68 6.09 -10.23
C GLY A 187 3.91 7.40 -10.45
N ALA A 188 3.37 8.01 -9.39
CA ALA A 188 2.75 9.33 -9.46
C ALA A 188 3.65 10.36 -10.18
N SER A 189 3.05 11.18 -11.04
CA SER A 189 3.75 12.20 -11.84
C SER A 189 4.04 13.49 -11.07
N SER A 190 3.34 13.70 -9.95
CA SER A 190 3.47 14.86 -9.07
C SER A 190 3.02 14.51 -7.66
N THR A 191 3.47 15.29 -6.68
CA THR A 191 3.08 15.18 -5.27
C THR A 191 3.30 16.53 -4.58
N ILE A 192 2.59 16.77 -3.49
CA ILE A 192 2.73 17.94 -2.60
C ILE A 192 3.01 17.38 -1.21
N LEU A 193 4.07 17.87 -0.56
CA LEU A 193 4.31 17.59 0.85
C LEU A 193 3.54 18.60 1.70
N TYR A 194 2.75 18.10 2.64
CA TYR A 194 2.08 18.89 3.66
C TYR A 194 2.69 18.65 5.04
N ASP A 195 2.71 19.69 5.87
CA ASP A 195 3.26 19.67 7.23
C ASP A 195 2.24 20.23 8.21
N ILE A 196 2.16 19.63 9.40
CA ILE A 196 1.47 20.21 10.55
C ILE A 196 2.50 20.78 11.52
N ASP A 197 2.41 22.08 11.79
CA ASP A 197 3.19 22.76 12.82
C ASP A 197 2.38 22.88 14.12
N VAL A 198 2.87 22.28 15.21
CA VAL A 198 2.22 22.36 16.53
C VAL A 198 2.28 23.76 17.14
N THR A 199 3.28 24.58 16.77
CA THR A 199 3.46 25.92 17.34
C THR A 199 2.38 26.88 16.86
N SER A 200 2.16 26.96 15.54
CA SER A 200 1.13 27.82 14.95
C SER A 200 -0.23 27.15 14.76
N LYS A 201 -0.32 25.82 14.92
CA LYS A 201 -1.55 25.00 14.72
C LYS A 201 -2.11 25.11 13.30
N LYS A 202 -1.21 25.16 12.32
CA LYS A 202 -1.53 25.34 10.90
C LYS A 202 -1.07 24.17 10.07
N LEU A 203 -1.79 23.97 8.96
CA LEU A 203 -1.34 23.19 7.83
C LEU A 203 -0.45 24.06 6.93
N PHE A 204 0.68 23.52 6.50
CA PHE A 204 1.60 24.12 5.54
C PHE A 204 1.83 23.18 4.35
N LYS A 205 2.38 23.72 3.27
CA LYS A 205 3.07 22.95 2.23
C LYS A 205 4.57 23.16 2.37
N GLN A 206 5.37 22.10 2.27
CA GLN A 206 6.82 22.23 2.12
C GLN A 206 7.15 22.48 0.64
N ASP A 207 7.26 23.74 0.23
CA ASP A 207 7.44 24.13 -1.17
C ASP A 207 8.57 25.16 -1.38
N PRO A 208 9.68 24.79 -2.04
CA PRO A 208 10.04 23.43 -2.46
C PRO A 208 10.53 22.60 -1.25
N PRO A 209 10.24 21.28 -1.19
CA PRO A 209 10.46 20.47 0.01
C PRO A 209 11.95 20.36 0.39
N ASN A 210 12.84 20.30 -0.60
CA ASN A 210 14.30 20.19 -0.35
C ASN A 210 14.91 21.50 0.22
N ASN A 211 14.17 22.61 0.21
CA ASN A 211 14.59 23.89 0.80
C ASN A 211 14.03 24.12 2.21
N GLY A 212 13.28 23.16 2.79
CA GLY A 212 12.69 23.32 4.14
C GLY A 212 11.70 24.49 4.24
N THR A 213 11.20 25.00 3.11
CA THR A 213 10.40 26.22 3.05
C THR A 213 8.94 25.91 3.26
N LEU A 214 8.35 26.42 4.34
CA LEU A 214 6.94 26.24 4.67
C LEU A 214 6.07 27.38 4.12
N VAL A 215 5.07 27.03 3.30
CA VAL A 215 4.06 27.95 2.78
C VAL A 215 2.73 27.67 3.48
N ALA A 216 2.19 28.66 4.19
CA ALA A 216 0.97 28.47 4.99
C ALA A 216 -0.25 28.18 4.11
N VAL A 217 -1.04 27.17 4.51
CA VAL A 217 -2.35 26.85 3.91
C VAL A 217 -3.46 27.48 4.74
N GLY A 218 -3.50 27.17 6.05
CA GLY A 218 -4.46 27.75 6.98
C GLY A 218 -4.48 27.08 8.35
N ASP A 219 -5.33 27.61 9.24
CA ASP A 219 -5.50 27.12 10.61
C ASP A 219 -6.28 25.80 10.66
N LEU A 220 -5.78 24.84 11.46
CA LEU A 220 -6.45 23.55 11.68
C LEU A 220 -7.80 23.68 12.40
N GLY A 221 -8.05 24.81 13.08
CA GLY A 221 -9.33 25.09 13.75
C GLY A 221 -9.54 24.38 15.09
N PHE A 222 -8.59 23.59 15.57
CA PHE A 222 -8.61 22.95 16.90
C PHE A 222 -7.32 23.16 17.68
N SER A 223 -7.35 22.87 18.99
CA SER A 223 -6.16 22.89 19.84
C SER A 223 -5.70 21.48 20.20
N PHE A 224 -4.40 21.29 20.17
CA PHE A 224 -3.67 20.06 20.48
C PHE A 224 -2.28 20.42 21.04
N THR A 225 -1.58 19.44 21.59
CA THR A 225 -0.21 19.61 22.08
C THR A 225 0.63 18.36 21.79
N GLY A 226 1.91 18.55 21.46
CA GLY A 226 2.83 17.45 21.16
C GLY A 226 2.65 16.87 19.76
N GLN A 227 2.94 15.58 19.60
CA GLN A 227 2.86 14.88 18.32
C GLN A 227 1.40 14.73 17.85
N VAL A 228 1.20 14.83 16.53
CA VAL A 228 -0.03 14.44 15.85
C VAL A 228 0.29 13.36 14.84
N ALA A 229 -0.70 12.53 14.55
CA ALA A 229 -0.68 11.63 13.42
C ALA A 229 -1.29 12.34 12.21
N PHE A 230 -0.72 12.23 11.02
CA PHE A 230 -1.24 12.86 9.81
C PHE A 230 -0.93 12.03 8.58
N ASP A 231 -1.94 11.77 7.75
CA ASP A 231 -1.78 11.06 6.47
C ASP A 231 -2.89 11.46 5.47
N ILE A 232 -2.62 11.23 4.18
CA ILE A 232 -3.47 11.52 3.02
C ILE A 232 -3.64 10.24 2.20
N ASN A 233 -4.90 9.84 1.97
CA ASN A 233 -5.20 8.62 1.23
C ASN A 233 -4.77 8.73 -0.26
N PRO A 234 -4.61 7.59 -0.99
CA PRO A 234 -4.02 7.57 -2.33
C PRO A 234 -4.66 8.46 -3.42
N ASP A 235 -5.95 8.81 -3.29
CA ASP A 235 -6.69 9.69 -4.21
C ASP A 235 -6.87 11.13 -3.69
N ASN A 236 -6.36 11.43 -2.49
CA ASN A 236 -6.45 12.70 -1.76
C ASN A 236 -7.86 13.13 -1.32
N SER A 237 -8.89 12.29 -1.45
CA SER A 237 -10.25 12.62 -0.99
C SER A 237 -10.40 12.64 0.54
N VAL A 238 -9.43 12.09 1.26
CA VAL A 238 -9.38 11.96 2.71
C VAL A 238 -7.96 12.27 3.22
N ALA A 239 -7.84 13.37 3.96
CA ALA A 239 -6.68 13.62 4.83
C ALA A 239 -7.14 13.52 6.30
N LEU A 240 -6.45 12.72 7.10
CA LEU A 240 -6.80 12.43 8.49
C LEU A 240 -5.75 12.97 9.45
N VAL A 241 -6.20 13.60 10.53
CA VAL A 241 -5.33 13.99 11.65
C VAL A 241 -5.84 13.32 12.92
N ALA A 242 -4.99 12.58 13.63
CA ALA A 242 -5.26 12.19 15.02
C ALA A 242 -4.45 13.05 15.98
N ALA A 243 -5.12 13.59 17.00
CA ALA A 243 -4.51 14.48 17.97
C ALA A 243 -5.06 14.27 19.38
N THR A 244 -4.23 14.55 20.38
CA THR A 244 -4.61 14.53 21.79
C THR A 244 -4.66 15.95 22.35
N ASN A 245 -5.73 16.26 23.09
CA ASN A 245 -5.87 17.49 23.86
C ASN A 245 -6.33 17.14 25.29
N GLY A 246 -5.46 17.32 26.27
CA GLY A 246 -5.68 16.83 27.63
C GLY A 246 -5.85 15.31 27.66
N THR A 247 -7.03 14.83 28.06
CA THR A 247 -7.38 13.40 28.08
C THR A 247 -8.16 12.95 26.85
N GLU A 248 -8.51 13.86 25.93
CA GLU A 248 -9.29 13.52 24.74
C GLU A 248 -8.39 13.22 23.55
N ASN A 249 -8.54 12.02 22.99
CA ASN A 249 -7.94 11.60 21.72
C ASN A 249 -9.01 11.69 20.63
N SER A 250 -8.79 12.52 19.61
CA SER A 250 -9.78 12.77 18.55
C SER A 250 -9.20 12.49 17.17
N LEU A 251 -10.06 12.04 16.25
CA LEU A 251 -9.77 11.96 14.83
C LEU A 251 -10.50 13.09 14.11
N TYR A 252 -9.80 13.74 13.19
CA TYR A 252 -10.29 14.84 12.37
C TYR A 252 -10.11 14.51 10.88
N LYS A 253 -11.02 14.98 10.04
CA LYS A 253 -10.80 15.11 8.59
C LYS A 253 -10.35 16.54 8.31
N THR A 254 -9.26 16.70 7.56
CA THR A 254 -8.69 18.01 7.21
C THR A 254 -8.89 18.31 5.73
N ASP A 255 -9.23 19.55 5.42
CA ASP A 255 -9.27 20.06 4.05
C ASP A 255 -7.88 20.55 3.62
N LEU A 256 -7.32 19.95 2.57
CA LEU A 256 -5.96 20.25 2.09
C LEU A 256 -5.83 21.61 1.35
N GLY A 257 -6.95 22.24 1.00
CA GLY A 257 -6.96 23.55 0.33
C GLY A 257 -6.97 24.74 1.29
N THR A 258 -7.59 24.55 2.46
CA THR A 258 -7.85 25.60 3.46
C THR A 258 -7.18 25.33 4.81
N GLY A 259 -6.72 24.10 5.07
CA GLY A 259 -6.19 23.66 6.35
C GLY A 259 -7.24 23.36 7.41
N ALA A 260 -8.52 23.71 7.20
CA ALA A 260 -9.56 23.56 8.21
C ALA A 260 -9.86 22.07 8.51
N SER A 261 -9.99 21.73 9.79
CA SER A 261 -10.30 20.36 10.22
C SER A 261 -11.65 20.23 10.92
N VAL A 262 -12.38 19.16 10.62
CA VAL A 262 -13.64 18.79 11.28
C VAL A 262 -13.42 17.52 12.09
N LYS A 263 -13.84 17.51 13.37
CA LYS A 263 -13.77 16.32 14.24
C LYS A 263 -14.78 15.27 13.77
N ILE A 264 -14.29 14.10 13.39
CA ILE A 264 -15.10 12.98 12.87
C ILE A 264 -15.21 11.81 13.86
N GLY A 265 -14.43 11.82 14.95
CA GLY A 265 -14.51 10.73 15.93
C GLY A 265 -13.64 10.94 17.16
N LYS A 266 -13.84 10.05 18.14
CA LYS A 266 -12.99 9.89 19.32
C LYS A 266 -12.22 8.57 19.22
N LEU A 267 -10.94 8.58 19.54
CA LEU A 267 -10.09 7.39 19.59
C LEU A 267 -10.04 6.83 21.02
N SER A 268 -9.98 5.51 21.14
CA SER A 268 -9.97 4.81 22.45
C SER A 268 -8.73 5.14 23.31
N GLN A 269 -7.60 5.46 22.66
CA GLN A 269 -6.35 5.88 23.28
C GLN A 269 -5.57 6.80 22.34
N LYS A 270 -4.45 7.35 22.80
CA LYS A 270 -3.55 8.17 21.99
C LYS A 270 -2.91 7.34 20.88
N VAL A 271 -2.99 7.89 19.66
CA VAL A 271 -2.27 7.45 18.47
C VAL A 271 -1.23 8.53 18.18
N ILE A 272 0.05 8.14 18.10
CA ILE A 272 1.16 9.08 17.83
C ILE A 272 1.43 9.24 16.34
N ASP A 273 1.10 8.22 15.54
CA ASP A 273 1.12 8.35 14.09
C ASP A 273 0.11 7.41 13.42
N LEU A 274 -0.30 7.68 12.19
CA LEU A 274 -1.32 6.90 11.47
C LEU A 274 -0.93 6.73 10.00
N ALA A 275 -1.33 5.61 9.41
CA ALA A 275 -1.07 5.30 8.01
C ALA A 275 -2.31 4.64 7.35
N ILE A 276 -2.64 5.08 6.14
CA ILE A 276 -3.77 4.68 5.32
C ILE A 276 -3.22 3.73 4.23
N PRO A 277 -3.75 2.49 4.11
CA PRO A 277 -3.25 1.55 3.12
C PRO A 277 -3.30 2.07 1.68
N THR A 278 -2.20 1.86 0.95
CA THR A 278 -2.09 2.22 -0.46
C THR A 278 -2.86 1.25 -1.35
N ASN A 279 -3.19 1.68 -2.57
CA ASN A 279 -3.79 0.79 -3.57
C ASN A 279 -2.84 -0.39 -3.93
N PRO A 280 -3.38 -1.58 -4.27
CA PRO A 280 -2.59 -2.67 -4.82
C PRO A 280 -1.74 -2.24 -6.00
N VAL A 281 -0.48 -2.67 -6.02
CA VAL A 281 0.50 -2.39 -7.07
C VAL A 281 1.11 -3.68 -7.60
N ALA A 282 1.34 -3.70 -8.90
CA ALA A 282 2.01 -4.75 -9.63
C ALA A 282 2.94 -4.14 -10.69
N TYR A 283 3.93 -4.92 -11.08
CA TYR A 283 4.98 -4.55 -12.02
C TYR A 283 5.06 -5.59 -13.13
N ALA A 284 5.37 -5.15 -14.34
CA ALA A 284 5.66 -6.05 -15.45
C ALA A 284 6.77 -5.48 -16.36
N ILE A 285 7.39 -6.36 -17.15
CA ILE A 285 8.31 -6.00 -18.23
C ILE A 285 7.61 -6.23 -19.56
N ASP A 286 7.46 -5.19 -20.37
CA ASP A 286 6.86 -5.32 -21.70
C ASP A 286 7.85 -5.83 -22.77
N ASN A 287 7.33 -6.10 -23.97
CA ASN A 287 8.16 -6.52 -25.10
C ASN A 287 9.21 -5.47 -25.55
N ALA A 288 9.01 -4.19 -25.22
CA ALA A 288 9.94 -3.09 -25.49
C ALA A 288 11.00 -2.91 -24.39
N ASN A 289 11.02 -3.79 -23.38
CA ASN A 289 11.94 -3.76 -22.24
C ASN A 289 11.75 -2.54 -21.32
N ALA A 290 10.52 -2.04 -21.21
CA ALA A 290 10.13 -1.02 -20.26
C ALA A 290 9.50 -1.63 -18.99
N LEU A 291 9.72 -0.99 -17.86
CA LEU A 291 9.04 -1.30 -16.60
C LEU A 291 7.64 -0.69 -16.63
N GLN A 292 6.62 -1.52 -16.47
CA GLN A 292 5.23 -1.10 -16.37
C GLN A 292 4.76 -1.22 -14.92
N ILE A 293 4.07 -0.21 -14.41
CA ILE A 293 3.55 -0.13 -13.02
C ILE A 293 2.05 0.11 -13.10
N PHE A 294 1.26 -0.70 -12.38
CA PHE A 294 -0.20 -0.69 -12.47
C PHE A 294 -0.87 -1.28 -11.23
N ASN A 295 -2.18 -1.07 -11.09
CA ASN A 295 -2.99 -1.78 -10.10
C ASN A 295 -3.49 -3.11 -10.72
N PRO A 296 -3.19 -4.29 -10.15
CA PRO A 296 -3.60 -5.58 -10.73
C PRO A 296 -5.12 -5.76 -10.84
N ASN A 297 -5.91 -5.04 -10.04
CA ASN A 297 -7.38 -5.09 -10.11
C ASN A 297 -7.96 -4.20 -11.23
N ASN A 298 -7.18 -3.26 -11.76
CA ASN A 298 -7.58 -2.37 -12.87
C ASN A 298 -6.34 -1.90 -13.65
N PRO A 299 -5.68 -2.80 -14.39
CA PRO A 299 -4.34 -2.56 -14.92
C PRO A 299 -4.27 -1.58 -16.09
N ALA A 300 -5.38 -1.32 -16.76
CA ALA A 300 -5.46 -0.36 -17.86
C ALA A 300 -5.57 1.09 -17.36
N GLN A 301 -6.14 1.31 -16.17
CA GLN A 301 -6.28 2.64 -15.59
C GLN A 301 -5.01 3.02 -14.83
N GLY A 302 -4.35 4.10 -15.25
CA GLY A 302 -3.17 4.63 -14.57
C GLY A 302 -1.89 3.82 -14.79
N LEU A 303 -1.81 3.02 -15.87
CA LEU A 303 -0.59 2.33 -16.26
C LEU A 303 0.57 3.33 -16.48
N VAL A 304 1.59 3.25 -15.64
CA VAL A 304 2.83 4.04 -15.78
C VAL A 304 3.89 3.18 -16.48
N THR A 305 4.54 3.71 -17.51
CA THR A 305 5.66 3.04 -18.19
C THR A 305 6.94 3.85 -18.01
N LYS A 306 8.02 3.19 -17.57
CA LYS A 306 9.37 3.77 -17.40
C LYS A 306 10.36 2.99 -18.24
N ALA A 307 11.17 3.68 -19.05
CA ALA A 307 12.25 3.04 -19.80
C ALA A 307 13.31 2.49 -18.84
N ILE A 308 13.73 1.23 -19.03
CA ILE A 308 14.83 0.67 -18.23
C ILE A 308 16.16 1.19 -18.78
N THR A 309 16.99 1.73 -17.90
CA THR A 309 18.33 2.25 -18.22
C THR A 309 19.40 1.53 -17.38
N GLY A 310 20.69 1.64 -17.73
CA GLY A 310 21.78 1.02 -16.96
C GLY A 310 22.07 -0.47 -17.24
N LEU A 311 21.31 -1.11 -18.13
CA LEU A 311 21.63 -2.45 -18.64
C LEU A 311 22.85 -2.45 -19.57
N GLN A 312 23.50 -3.60 -19.72
CA GLN A 312 24.57 -3.78 -20.71
C GLN A 312 24.03 -3.66 -22.15
N SER A 313 24.86 -3.16 -23.07
CA SER A 313 24.44 -2.90 -24.46
C SER A 313 23.87 -4.14 -25.15
N GLY A 314 22.60 -4.09 -25.56
CA GLY A 314 21.89 -5.21 -26.20
C GLY A 314 21.41 -6.30 -25.23
N GLU A 315 21.31 -6.00 -23.94
CA GLU A 315 20.65 -6.86 -22.94
C GLU A 315 19.21 -6.40 -22.68
N GLY A 316 18.28 -7.34 -22.68
CA GLY A 316 16.93 -7.18 -22.13
C GLY A 316 16.72 -7.99 -20.85
N ILE A 317 15.63 -7.72 -20.15
CA ILE A 317 15.16 -8.43 -18.96
C ILE A 317 14.29 -9.64 -19.36
N LEU A 318 14.40 -10.71 -18.58
CA LEU A 318 13.75 -12.02 -18.77
C LEU A 318 12.82 -12.43 -17.62
N GLY A 319 12.76 -11.63 -16.55
CA GLY A 319 12.00 -11.92 -15.34
C GLY A 319 12.29 -10.87 -14.27
N ILE A 320 11.32 -10.63 -13.39
CA ILE A 320 11.43 -9.69 -12.25
C ILE A 320 10.71 -10.26 -11.04
N ASP A 321 11.22 -9.97 -9.85
CA ASP A 321 10.54 -10.28 -8.57
C ASP A 321 11.12 -9.41 -7.43
N PHE A 322 10.32 -9.19 -6.39
CA PHE A 322 10.70 -8.48 -5.18
C PHE A 322 11.41 -9.36 -4.16
N ARG A 323 12.52 -8.86 -3.61
CA ARG A 323 13.19 -9.51 -2.48
C ARG A 323 12.43 -9.24 -1.16
N PRO A 324 11.88 -10.26 -0.46
CA PRO A 324 11.08 -10.04 0.76
C PRO A 324 11.87 -9.43 1.92
N LEU A 325 13.20 -9.57 1.91
CA LEU A 325 14.08 -9.06 2.95
C LEU A 325 14.18 -7.53 2.97
N ASN A 326 13.94 -6.84 1.85
CA ASN A 326 14.12 -5.39 1.78
C ASN A 326 13.25 -4.64 0.74
N GLY A 327 12.31 -5.30 0.06
CA GLY A 327 11.43 -4.64 -0.92
C GLY A 327 12.16 -4.08 -2.14
N GLN A 328 13.34 -4.62 -2.44
CA GLN A 328 14.08 -4.30 -3.66
C GLN A 328 13.57 -5.18 -4.82
N LEU A 329 13.18 -4.56 -5.93
CA LEU A 329 12.89 -5.27 -7.17
C LEU A 329 14.20 -5.73 -7.82
N TYR A 330 14.31 -7.03 -8.12
CA TYR A 330 15.40 -7.61 -8.90
C TYR A 330 14.92 -7.99 -10.30
N ALA A 331 15.87 -8.15 -11.22
CA ALA A 331 15.61 -8.51 -12.60
C ALA A 331 16.67 -9.45 -13.19
N LEU A 332 16.23 -10.46 -13.93
CA LEU A 332 17.09 -11.38 -14.67
C LEU A 332 17.48 -10.78 -16.03
N GLY A 333 18.77 -10.56 -16.24
CA GLY A 333 19.32 -10.09 -17.51
C GLY A 333 19.59 -11.24 -18.48
N SER A 334 19.25 -11.03 -19.76
CA SER A 334 19.45 -11.99 -20.86
C SER A 334 20.90 -12.33 -21.19
N LYS A 335 21.90 -11.65 -20.59
CA LYS A 335 23.30 -12.05 -20.64
C LYS A 335 23.76 -12.80 -19.39
N SER A 336 22.82 -13.44 -18.67
CA SER A 336 23.09 -14.13 -17.40
C SER A 336 23.67 -13.19 -16.34
N MET A 337 23.09 -12.00 -16.20
CA MET A 337 23.42 -11.04 -15.16
C MET A 337 22.20 -10.77 -14.28
N LEU A 338 22.44 -10.42 -13.02
CA LEU A 338 21.40 -10.03 -12.08
C LEU A 338 21.43 -8.52 -11.89
N TYR A 339 20.26 -7.89 -11.87
CA TYR A 339 20.10 -6.45 -11.68
C TYR A 339 19.15 -6.16 -10.52
N THR A 340 19.31 -5.00 -9.89
CA THR A 340 18.25 -4.33 -9.12
C THR A 340 17.65 -3.21 -9.95
N ILE A 341 16.36 -2.93 -9.79
CA ILE A 341 15.66 -1.82 -10.48
C ILE A 341 15.19 -0.79 -9.45
N ASN A 342 15.49 0.49 -9.70
CA ASN A 342 14.94 1.58 -8.91
C ASN A 342 13.52 1.93 -9.39
N LEU A 343 12.51 1.72 -8.53
CA LEU A 343 11.09 1.84 -8.89
C LEU A 343 10.69 3.28 -9.29
N GLY A 344 11.27 4.28 -8.65
CA GLY A 344 11.03 5.70 -8.98
C GLY A 344 11.51 6.11 -10.37
N THR A 345 12.60 5.52 -10.88
CA THR A 345 13.29 5.99 -12.11
C THR A 345 13.35 5.00 -13.26
N GLY A 346 13.21 3.69 -13.00
CA GLY A 346 13.49 2.63 -13.98
C GLY A 346 14.98 2.34 -14.18
N ALA A 347 15.88 3.01 -13.46
CA ALA A 347 17.31 2.75 -13.56
C ALA A 347 17.66 1.36 -12.97
N ALA A 348 18.29 0.52 -13.77
CA ALA A 348 18.87 -0.76 -13.34
C ALA A 348 20.30 -0.57 -12.84
N SER A 349 20.68 -1.30 -11.80
CA SER A 349 22.05 -1.41 -11.29
C SER A 349 22.46 -2.86 -11.26
N VAL A 350 23.64 -3.18 -11.79
CA VAL A 350 24.11 -4.58 -11.84
C VAL A 350 24.50 -5.06 -10.45
N VAL A 351 24.16 -6.30 -10.12
CA VAL A 351 24.52 -6.97 -8.87
C VAL A 351 25.84 -7.71 -9.07
N GLY A 352 26.73 -7.63 -8.08
CA GLY A 352 28.04 -8.27 -8.14
C GLY A 352 29.05 -7.54 -9.02
N THR A 353 29.87 -8.31 -9.75
CA THR A 353 31.05 -7.81 -10.49
C THR A 353 30.76 -7.27 -11.89
N GLY A 354 29.49 -7.24 -12.33
CA GLY A 354 29.15 -6.81 -13.70
C GLY A 354 29.54 -7.82 -14.79
N THR A 355 29.74 -9.08 -14.41
CA THR A 355 30.09 -10.19 -15.32
C THR A 355 28.98 -11.25 -15.31
N PRO A 356 28.72 -11.94 -16.43
CA PRO A 356 27.79 -13.07 -16.46
C PRO A 356 28.08 -14.12 -15.38
N PHE A 357 27.05 -14.57 -14.67
CA PHE A 357 27.16 -15.68 -13.74
C PHE A 357 27.41 -17.00 -14.48
N THR A 358 27.97 -17.99 -13.78
CA THR A 358 28.31 -19.31 -14.35
C THR A 358 27.66 -20.42 -13.51
N PRO A 359 26.98 -21.42 -14.11
CA PRO A 359 26.69 -21.58 -15.54
C PRO A 359 25.76 -20.50 -16.09
N LEU A 360 25.89 -20.21 -17.39
CA LEU A 360 25.01 -19.29 -18.11
C LEU A 360 23.57 -19.82 -18.18
N LEU A 361 22.62 -18.93 -18.41
CA LEU A 361 21.23 -19.28 -18.74
C LEU A 361 21.16 -20.14 -20.01
N THR A 362 20.30 -21.15 -19.99
CA THR A 362 19.95 -21.96 -21.17
C THR A 362 18.44 -21.97 -21.38
N GLY A 363 18.00 -21.75 -22.62
CA GLY A 363 16.59 -21.64 -23.00
C GLY A 363 16.18 -20.25 -23.45
N SER A 364 14.87 -20.05 -23.62
CA SER A 364 14.27 -18.79 -24.10
C SER A 364 13.16 -18.25 -23.19
N GLU A 365 12.69 -19.05 -22.24
CA GLU A 365 11.62 -18.72 -21.30
C GLU A 365 12.08 -19.13 -19.90
N PHE A 366 11.77 -18.29 -18.89
CA PHE A 366 12.35 -18.40 -17.57
C PHE A 366 11.36 -18.04 -16.47
N GLY A 367 11.20 -18.93 -15.49
CA GLY A 367 10.64 -18.57 -14.19
C GLY A 367 11.73 -17.95 -13.32
N PHE A 368 11.44 -16.84 -12.64
CA PHE A 368 12.37 -16.09 -11.79
C PHE A 368 11.62 -15.60 -10.55
N ASP A 369 12.01 -16.06 -9.36
CA ASP A 369 11.25 -15.78 -8.13
C ASP A 369 12.07 -15.98 -6.84
N PHE A 370 11.83 -15.19 -5.80
CA PHE A 370 12.52 -15.27 -4.51
C PHE A 370 11.96 -16.37 -3.62
N ASN A 371 12.85 -17.24 -3.14
CA ASN A 371 12.53 -18.11 -2.02
C ASN A 371 12.58 -17.30 -0.70
N PRO A 372 11.45 -17.05 -0.02
CA PRO A 372 11.40 -16.21 1.18
C PRO A 372 12.07 -16.85 2.42
N THR A 373 12.28 -18.18 2.40
CA THR A 373 12.82 -18.93 3.56
C THR A 373 14.34 -18.99 3.60
N VAL A 374 15.01 -18.90 2.44
CA VAL A 374 16.48 -19.00 2.33
C VAL A 374 17.14 -17.83 1.62
N ASP A 375 16.37 -16.80 1.24
CA ASP A 375 16.86 -15.58 0.58
C ASP A 375 17.72 -15.89 -0.66
N ARG A 376 17.17 -16.71 -1.56
CA ARG A 376 17.78 -17.09 -2.84
C ARG A 376 16.75 -16.99 -3.95
N ILE A 377 17.21 -16.58 -5.13
CA ILE A 377 16.34 -16.48 -6.30
C ILE A 377 16.35 -17.82 -7.02
N ARG A 378 15.19 -18.41 -7.28
CA ARG A 378 15.00 -19.56 -8.16
C ARG A 378 15.02 -19.07 -9.60
N VAL A 379 15.76 -19.76 -10.46
CA VAL A 379 15.60 -19.64 -11.92
C VAL A 379 15.34 -21.02 -12.50
N VAL A 380 14.24 -21.16 -13.23
CA VAL A 380 13.92 -22.35 -14.03
C VAL A 380 13.77 -21.97 -15.49
N SER A 381 13.96 -22.89 -16.44
CA SER A 381 13.79 -22.58 -17.86
C SER A 381 13.12 -23.69 -18.67
N ASN A 382 12.69 -23.33 -19.88
CA ASN A 382 12.09 -24.26 -20.85
C ASN A 382 13.05 -25.34 -21.38
N THR A 383 14.35 -25.29 -21.04
CA THR A 383 15.31 -26.39 -21.28
C THR A 383 15.52 -27.30 -20.06
N GLY A 384 14.72 -27.14 -19.01
CA GLY A 384 14.84 -27.89 -17.76
C GLY A 384 15.99 -27.43 -16.86
N GLN A 385 16.53 -26.22 -17.08
CA GLN A 385 17.53 -25.64 -16.18
C GLN A 385 16.89 -25.34 -14.82
N ASN A 386 17.66 -25.48 -13.73
CA ASN A 386 17.20 -25.21 -12.38
C ASN A 386 18.36 -24.65 -11.54
N LEU A 387 18.37 -23.34 -11.31
CA LEU A 387 19.43 -22.62 -10.58
C LEU A 387 18.89 -21.97 -9.32
N ARG A 388 19.78 -21.76 -8.35
CA ARG A 388 19.60 -20.77 -7.28
C ARG A 388 20.66 -19.68 -7.44
N LEU A 389 20.23 -18.43 -7.60
CA LEU A 389 21.13 -17.26 -7.61
C LEU A 389 21.22 -16.62 -6.22
N ASN A 390 22.36 -15.99 -5.93
CA ASN A 390 22.58 -15.22 -4.72
C ASN A 390 22.25 -13.72 -4.98
N PRO A 391 21.25 -13.13 -4.28
CA PRO A 391 20.87 -11.73 -4.48
C PRO A 391 21.91 -10.71 -3.99
N VAL A 392 22.96 -11.15 -3.26
CA VAL A 392 23.99 -10.26 -2.70
C VAL A 392 25.15 -10.04 -3.67
N ASP A 393 25.59 -11.08 -4.39
CA ASP A 393 26.77 -11.05 -5.26
C ASP A 393 26.48 -11.40 -6.73
N GLY A 394 25.22 -11.72 -7.07
CA GLY A 394 24.79 -12.01 -8.45
C GLY A 394 25.24 -13.37 -8.99
N THR A 395 25.89 -14.21 -8.18
CA THR A 395 26.43 -15.51 -8.62
C THR A 395 25.40 -16.63 -8.54
N VAL A 396 25.69 -17.77 -9.20
CA VAL A 396 24.95 -19.02 -8.99
C VAL A 396 25.37 -19.63 -7.65
N ALA A 397 24.48 -19.60 -6.66
CA ALA A 397 24.68 -20.23 -5.36
C ALA A 397 24.57 -21.77 -5.43
N SER A 398 23.77 -22.32 -6.35
CA SER A 398 23.68 -23.76 -6.62
C SER A 398 23.13 -24.04 -8.02
N VAL A 399 23.65 -25.08 -8.66
CA VAL A 399 23.00 -25.77 -9.78
C VAL A 399 22.25 -26.95 -9.17
N ASP A 400 20.92 -26.93 -9.26
CA ASP A 400 20.05 -27.95 -8.66
C ASP A 400 19.71 -29.05 -9.68
N GLY A 401 18.98 -30.08 -9.24
CA GLY A 401 18.51 -31.15 -10.13
C GLY A 401 17.67 -30.58 -11.28
N ALA A 402 17.97 -31.02 -12.50
CA ALA A 402 17.24 -30.62 -13.70
C ALA A 402 15.75 -30.98 -13.59
N ILE A 403 14.89 -30.19 -14.24
CA ILE A 403 13.44 -30.38 -14.15
C ILE A 403 13.05 -31.79 -14.63
N ASN A 404 12.28 -32.51 -13.81
CA ASN A 404 11.85 -33.88 -14.07
C ASN A 404 10.35 -34.07 -13.78
N PRO A 405 9.58 -34.75 -14.67
CA PRO A 405 10.03 -35.51 -15.84
C PRO A 405 10.65 -34.65 -16.95
N ALA A 406 11.55 -35.25 -17.74
CA ALA A 406 12.17 -34.56 -18.86
C ALA A 406 11.12 -34.18 -19.92
N LEU A 407 11.44 -33.18 -20.74
CA LEU A 407 10.57 -32.50 -21.72
C LEU A 407 9.60 -31.44 -21.14
N SER A 408 9.57 -31.22 -19.83
CA SER A 408 8.84 -30.08 -19.24
C SER A 408 9.47 -28.74 -19.64
N THR A 409 8.65 -27.84 -20.15
CA THR A 409 9.00 -26.52 -20.67
C THR A 409 8.50 -25.43 -19.73
N LEU A 410 9.20 -25.24 -18.60
CA LEU A 410 8.79 -24.26 -17.59
C LEU A 410 9.04 -22.82 -18.08
N SER A 411 8.01 -21.97 -17.99
CA SER A 411 8.06 -20.56 -18.40
C SER A 411 7.92 -19.58 -17.24
N ALA A 412 7.38 -20.02 -16.10
CA ALA A 412 7.11 -19.17 -14.94
C ALA A 412 7.34 -19.94 -13.62
N ALA A 413 7.59 -19.20 -12.53
CA ALA A 413 7.79 -19.72 -11.18
C ALA A 413 7.27 -18.70 -10.16
N ALA A 414 6.69 -19.16 -9.05
CA ALA A 414 6.29 -18.32 -7.90
C ALA A 414 6.31 -19.10 -6.57
N TYR A 415 6.80 -18.48 -5.50
CA TYR A 415 6.82 -19.01 -4.14
C TYR A 415 5.66 -18.46 -3.30
N THR A 416 4.94 -19.34 -2.59
CA THR A 416 3.96 -18.91 -1.57
C THR A 416 4.64 -18.27 -0.37
N ASN A 417 3.92 -17.44 0.41
CA ASN A 417 4.43 -16.81 1.62
C ASN A 417 5.63 -15.88 1.33
N ASN A 418 5.56 -15.07 0.27
CA ASN A 418 6.68 -14.24 -0.21
C ASN A 418 6.98 -13.03 0.71
N PHE A 419 7.05 -13.26 2.02
CA PHE A 419 7.33 -12.28 3.07
C PHE A 419 8.54 -12.70 3.92
N THR A 420 9.22 -11.71 4.49
CA THR A 420 10.39 -11.92 5.34
C THR A 420 10.11 -12.82 6.55
N GLY A 421 10.98 -13.79 6.83
CA GLY A 421 10.83 -14.66 7.99
C GLY A 421 9.70 -15.70 7.85
N ALA A 422 9.21 -15.95 6.63
CA ALA A 422 8.39 -17.11 6.34
C ALA A 422 9.10 -18.39 6.82
N THR A 423 8.37 -19.25 7.53
CA THR A 423 8.88 -20.52 8.08
C THR A 423 8.67 -21.71 7.13
N SER A 424 7.86 -21.53 6.09
CA SER A 424 7.60 -22.50 5.03
C SER A 424 7.27 -21.80 3.72
N THR A 425 7.51 -22.47 2.60
CA THR A 425 7.13 -22.01 1.26
C THR A 425 6.97 -23.20 0.32
N GLN A 426 6.17 -23.04 -0.73
CA GLN A 426 5.97 -24.01 -1.82
C GLN A 426 6.27 -23.30 -3.14
N LEU A 427 7.00 -23.98 -4.03
CA LEU A 427 7.32 -23.47 -5.37
C LEU A 427 6.28 -23.97 -6.38
N PHE A 428 5.54 -23.07 -6.99
CA PHE A 428 4.67 -23.37 -8.11
C PHE A 428 5.33 -22.93 -9.42
N VAL A 429 5.15 -23.70 -10.49
CA VAL A 429 5.71 -23.43 -11.81
C VAL A 429 4.67 -23.70 -12.89
N ILE A 430 4.78 -22.96 -14.00
CA ILE A 430 3.87 -23.09 -15.15
C ILE A 430 4.64 -23.63 -16.36
N ASP A 431 4.05 -24.63 -17.00
CA ASP A 431 4.42 -25.10 -18.32
C ASP A 431 3.44 -24.51 -19.34
N ALA A 432 3.92 -23.60 -20.19
CA ALA A 432 3.11 -22.90 -21.18
C ALA A 432 2.86 -23.71 -22.47
N THR A 433 3.60 -24.80 -22.71
CA THR A 433 3.37 -25.68 -23.86
C THR A 433 2.20 -26.64 -23.60
N THR A 434 1.97 -27.00 -22.33
CA THR A 434 0.95 -27.96 -21.90
C THR A 434 -0.20 -27.33 -21.12
N ASP A 435 -0.19 -26.01 -20.92
CA ASP A 435 -1.19 -25.23 -20.20
C ASP A 435 -1.48 -25.78 -18.80
N LYS A 436 -0.42 -26.00 -18.00
CA LYS A 436 -0.50 -26.67 -16.70
C LYS A 436 0.25 -25.95 -15.59
N LEU A 437 -0.37 -26.00 -14.40
CA LEU A 437 0.27 -25.66 -13.14
C LEU A 437 0.88 -26.92 -12.52
N TYR A 438 2.11 -26.77 -12.04
CA TYR A 438 2.81 -27.78 -11.25
C TYR A 438 3.28 -27.22 -9.90
N LEU A 439 3.38 -28.08 -8.91
CA LEU A 439 4.17 -27.87 -7.70
C LEU A 439 5.55 -28.51 -7.93
N GLN A 440 6.63 -27.75 -7.74
CA GLN A 440 7.99 -28.28 -7.80
C GLN A 440 8.43 -28.70 -6.40
N ASP A 441 8.37 -29.99 -6.11
CA ASP A 441 8.63 -30.57 -4.78
C ASP A 441 9.39 -31.91 -4.87
N PRO A 442 10.62 -32.03 -4.33
CA PRO A 442 11.42 -30.95 -3.75
C PRO A 442 11.98 -29.98 -4.82
N PRO A 443 12.00 -28.65 -4.58
CA PRO A 443 12.53 -27.67 -5.54
C PRO A 443 13.94 -27.98 -6.05
N ASN A 444 14.84 -28.38 -5.14
CA ASN A 444 16.24 -28.64 -5.46
C ASN A 444 16.46 -29.98 -6.20
N ASN A 445 15.45 -30.85 -6.25
CA ASN A 445 15.48 -32.08 -7.04
C ASN A 445 14.98 -31.85 -8.47
N GLY A 446 14.35 -30.71 -8.76
CA GLY A 446 13.71 -30.42 -10.05
C GLY A 446 12.39 -31.18 -10.29
N THR A 447 11.95 -32.00 -9.34
CA THR A 447 10.75 -32.84 -9.48
C THR A 447 9.49 -31.97 -9.49
N ILE A 448 8.67 -32.11 -10.53
CA ILE A 448 7.38 -31.42 -10.65
C ILE A 448 6.21 -32.40 -10.52
N VAL A 449 5.17 -31.97 -9.80
CA VAL A 449 3.93 -32.70 -9.55
C VAL A 449 2.77 -31.88 -10.08
N GLU A 450 2.00 -32.45 -11.01
CA GLU A 450 0.88 -31.77 -11.66
C GLU A 450 -0.21 -31.39 -10.65
N LYS A 451 -0.69 -30.15 -10.72
CA LYS A 451 -1.88 -29.67 -9.99
C LYS A 451 -3.12 -29.68 -10.86
N GLY A 452 -2.96 -29.36 -12.14
CA GLY A 452 -3.98 -29.48 -13.16
C GLY A 452 -3.79 -28.49 -14.30
N SER A 453 -4.71 -28.52 -15.26
CA SER A 453 -4.70 -27.57 -16.39
C SER A 453 -5.17 -26.18 -15.96
N LEU A 454 -4.58 -25.16 -16.56
CA LEU A 454 -4.99 -23.77 -16.44
C LEU A 454 -6.38 -23.51 -17.06
N GLY A 455 -6.81 -24.33 -18.03
CA GLY A 455 -8.08 -24.11 -18.74
C GLY A 455 -8.07 -22.94 -19.75
N ILE A 456 -6.88 -22.38 -20.01
CA ILE A 456 -6.59 -21.37 -21.03
C ILE A 456 -5.43 -21.89 -21.90
N ASN A 457 -5.22 -21.31 -23.08
CA ASN A 457 -4.10 -21.63 -23.97
C ASN A 457 -3.12 -20.46 -24.00
N ILE A 458 -1.93 -20.62 -23.42
CA ILE A 458 -0.89 -19.60 -23.39
C ILE A 458 -0.19 -19.54 -24.75
N THR A 459 -0.31 -18.41 -25.44
CA THR A 459 0.18 -18.23 -26.82
C THR A 459 1.45 -17.39 -26.92
N GLY A 460 2.09 -17.06 -25.79
CA GLY A 460 3.29 -16.25 -25.74
C GLY A 460 3.86 -16.09 -24.34
N ALA A 461 4.83 -15.18 -24.21
CA ALA A 461 5.47 -14.89 -22.93
C ALA A 461 4.45 -14.45 -21.86
N ASN A 462 4.79 -14.78 -20.61
CA ASN A 462 3.94 -14.63 -19.44
C ASN A 462 4.77 -14.25 -18.21
N GLY A 463 4.10 -14.06 -17.08
CA GLY A 463 4.72 -14.04 -15.77
C GLY A 463 3.72 -14.42 -14.68
N PHE A 464 4.21 -14.93 -13.56
CA PHE A 464 3.41 -15.55 -12.51
C PHE A 464 4.00 -15.17 -11.16
N ASP A 465 3.15 -14.77 -10.21
CA ASP A 465 3.56 -14.40 -8.85
C ASP A 465 2.42 -14.70 -7.84
N ILE A 466 2.74 -14.85 -6.57
CA ILE A 466 1.81 -15.13 -5.46
C ILE A 466 1.93 -14.02 -4.41
N GLY A 467 0.87 -13.21 -4.28
CA GLY A 467 0.84 -12.06 -3.35
C GLY A 467 1.16 -12.47 -1.91
N ALA A 468 2.12 -11.80 -1.28
CA ALA A 468 2.66 -12.15 0.02
C ALA A 468 1.69 -11.99 1.20
N LYS A 469 0.65 -11.15 1.06
CA LYS A 469 -0.39 -10.93 2.08
C LYS A 469 -1.70 -11.65 1.74
N SER A 470 -2.17 -11.55 0.51
CA SER A 470 -3.42 -12.21 0.06
C SER A 470 -3.24 -13.70 -0.22
N GLN A 471 -2.03 -14.16 -0.54
CA GLN A 471 -1.74 -15.52 -1.05
C GLN A 471 -2.48 -15.84 -2.36
N ASN A 472 -2.93 -14.80 -3.05
CA ASN A 472 -3.54 -14.87 -4.37
C ASN A 472 -2.45 -15.14 -5.42
N ALA A 473 -2.63 -16.19 -6.22
CA ALA A 473 -1.74 -16.49 -7.34
C ALA A 473 -2.23 -15.79 -8.62
N TYR A 474 -1.40 -14.91 -9.15
CA TYR A 474 -1.67 -14.08 -10.33
C TYR A 474 -0.82 -14.53 -11.51
N LEU A 475 -1.46 -14.79 -12.65
CA LEU A 475 -0.81 -15.09 -13.93
C LEU A 475 -1.13 -13.98 -14.93
N LEU A 476 -0.13 -13.28 -15.44
CA LEU A 476 -0.26 -12.36 -16.56
C LEU A 476 0.22 -13.05 -17.84
N ALA A 477 -0.71 -13.35 -18.76
CA ALA A 477 -0.42 -14.17 -19.94
C ALA A 477 -1.13 -13.65 -21.20
N SER A 478 -0.52 -13.96 -22.36
CA SER A 478 -1.10 -13.76 -23.69
C SER A 478 -1.95 -14.98 -24.07
N VAL A 479 -3.22 -14.77 -24.41
CA VAL A 479 -4.15 -15.84 -24.86
C VAL A 479 -4.80 -15.39 -26.17
N GLY A 480 -4.33 -15.97 -27.28
CA GLY A 480 -4.72 -15.57 -28.63
C GLY A 480 -4.15 -14.19 -28.98
N THR A 481 -5.01 -13.17 -29.00
CA THR A 481 -4.61 -11.77 -29.27
C THR A 481 -4.79 -10.84 -28.07
N GLU A 482 -5.27 -11.35 -26.93
CA GLU A 482 -5.51 -10.57 -25.71
C GLU A 482 -4.48 -10.92 -24.65
N ASN A 483 -4.02 -9.92 -23.88
CA ASN A 483 -3.23 -10.15 -22.67
C ASN A 483 -4.16 -9.97 -21.47
N LYS A 484 -4.09 -10.87 -20.49
CA LYS A 484 -5.00 -10.85 -19.32
C LYS A 484 -4.28 -11.25 -18.05
N ILE A 485 -4.72 -10.64 -16.94
CA ILE A 485 -4.42 -11.08 -15.59
C ILE A 485 -5.46 -12.15 -15.22
N TYR A 486 -4.97 -13.29 -14.75
CA TYR A 486 -5.75 -14.42 -14.27
C TYR A 486 -5.46 -14.69 -12.80
N MET A 487 -6.50 -15.10 -12.08
CA MET A 487 -6.40 -15.73 -10.77
C MET A 487 -6.25 -17.25 -10.95
N VAL A 488 -5.16 -17.83 -10.43
CA VAL A 488 -4.88 -19.27 -10.55
C VAL A 488 -5.18 -19.99 -9.24
N ASN A 489 -5.95 -21.08 -9.31
CA ASN A 489 -6.17 -21.93 -8.14
C ASN A 489 -4.99 -22.89 -7.94
N LEU A 490 -4.18 -22.66 -6.88
CA LEU A 490 -2.99 -23.46 -6.59
C LEU A 490 -3.25 -24.95 -6.29
N ALA A 491 -4.50 -25.32 -5.96
CA ALA A 491 -4.86 -26.71 -5.68
C ALA A 491 -5.29 -27.48 -6.95
N THR A 492 -5.91 -26.81 -7.93
CA THR A 492 -6.51 -27.45 -9.12
C THR A 492 -5.89 -27.02 -10.46
N GLY A 493 -5.01 -26.02 -10.46
CA GLY A 493 -4.46 -25.38 -11.65
C GLY A 493 -5.38 -24.38 -12.34
N ALA A 494 -6.71 -24.43 -12.14
CA ALA A 494 -7.67 -23.67 -12.92
C ALA A 494 -7.45 -22.15 -12.85
N ALA A 495 -7.34 -21.49 -14.01
CA ALA A 495 -7.18 -20.05 -14.16
C ALA A 495 -8.53 -19.37 -14.44
N THR A 496 -8.82 -18.26 -13.75
CA THR A 496 -10.02 -17.44 -13.94
C THR A 496 -9.62 -16.03 -14.34
N SER A 497 -10.14 -15.53 -15.47
CA SER A 497 -9.83 -14.17 -15.95
C SER A 497 -10.26 -13.12 -14.93
N SER A 498 -9.35 -12.22 -14.56
CA SER A 498 -9.60 -11.10 -13.64
C SER A 498 -9.70 -9.78 -14.39
N ALA A 499 -8.71 -9.43 -15.22
CA ALA A 499 -8.68 -8.16 -15.96
C ALA A 499 -7.95 -8.26 -17.30
N THR A 500 -8.30 -7.40 -18.26
CA THR A 500 -7.57 -7.24 -19.52
C THR A 500 -6.36 -6.32 -19.33
N TYR A 501 -5.22 -6.73 -19.88
CA TYR A 501 -3.95 -6.01 -19.83
C TYR A 501 -3.54 -5.53 -21.23
N PRO A 502 -3.02 -4.29 -21.41
CA PRO A 502 -2.81 -3.74 -22.74
C PRO A 502 -1.62 -4.32 -23.52
N ASN A 503 -0.58 -4.85 -22.85
CA ASN A 503 0.69 -5.24 -23.51
C ASN A 503 1.08 -6.70 -23.26
N PRO A 504 1.77 -7.36 -24.21
CA PRO A 504 2.47 -8.62 -23.93
C PRO A 504 3.67 -8.38 -23.01
N VAL A 505 3.94 -9.32 -22.09
CA VAL A 505 4.97 -9.19 -21.05
C VAL A 505 5.95 -10.36 -21.01
N LYS A 506 7.12 -10.15 -20.38
CA LYS A 506 8.19 -11.16 -20.18
C LYS A 506 8.58 -11.35 -18.71
N GLY A 507 7.81 -10.79 -17.79
CA GLY A 507 8.07 -10.81 -16.35
C GLY A 507 7.02 -9.99 -15.63
N PHE A 508 6.65 -10.41 -14.43
CA PHE A 508 5.53 -9.86 -13.66
C PHE A 508 5.71 -10.17 -12.18
N THR A 509 5.38 -9.22 -11.30
CA THR A 509 5.40 -9.38 -9.83
C THR A 509 4.42 -8.41 -9.15
N ILE A 510 3.93 -8.78 -7.97
CA ILE A 510 3.02 -8.03 -7.09
C ILE A 510 3.83 -7.34 -5.97
N GLY A 511 3.42 -6.15 -5.54
CA GLY A 511 4.01 -5.50 -4.36
C GLY A 511 3.82 -6.34 -3.08
N LEU A 512 4.88 -6.49 -2.29
CA LEU A 512 4.95 -7.34 -1.08
C LEU A 512 3.90 -7.06 0.01
N GLY A 513 3.16 -5.96 -0.05
CA GLY A 513 2.08 -5.63 0.86
C GLY A 513 0.71 -6.24 0.53
N PHE A 514 0.58 -6.94 -0.61
CA PHE A 514 -0.71 -7.36 -1.19
C PHE A 514 -0.88 -8.87 -1.31
#